data_AF-A0A965L8B1-F1
#
_entry.id   AF-A0A965L8B1-F1
#
_cell.length_a   1.000
_cell.length_b   1.000
_cell.length_c   1.000
_cell.angle_alpha   90.00
_cell.angle_beta   90.00
_cell.angle_gamma   90.00
#
_symmetry.space_group_name_H-M   'P 1'
#
loop_
_entity.id
_entity.type
_entity.pdbx_description
1 polymer ?
#
loop_
_entity_poly.entity_id
_entity_poly.type
_entity_poly.pdbx_seq_one_letter_code
_entity_poly.pdbx_strand_id
1 'polypeptide(L)' 'MSIVDNKKAFFDYFIEERFEAGLALEGWEVKAIRAGRAQIKEAYVVIRKAELFLIGAHISPLSSTSTHV' A
#
# COMPACT_ATOMS: atom_id res chain seq x y z
N MET A 1 -4.94 11.80 -8.62
CA MET A 1 -3.57 11.98 -8.08
C MET A 1 -3.27 10.72 -7.26
N SER A 2 -2.36 9.88 -7.74
CA SER A 2 -1.97 8.68 -7.00
C SER A 2 -1.15 9.08 -5.78
N ILE A 3 -1.44 8.52 -4.61
CA ILE A 3 -0.74 8.86 -3.36
C ILE A 3 0.60 8.10 -3.29
N VAL A 4 0.66 6.90 -3.86
CA VAL A 4 1.85 6.04 -3.89
C VAL A 4 1.84 5.22 -5.18
N ASP A 5 2.97 5.18 -5.89
CA ASP A 5 3.15 4.38 -7.10
C ASP A 5 4.39 3.50 -7.02
N ASN A 6 4.28 2.22 -7.41
CA ASN A 6 5.44 1.35 -7.59
C ASN A 6 6.04 1.55 -8.98
N LYS A 7 6.84 2.60 -9.16
CA LYS A 7 7.50 2.86 -10.46
C LYS A 7 8.36 1.69 -10.92
N LYS A 8 9.01 0.97 -9.99
CA LYS A 8 9.89 -0.17 -10.29
C LYS A 8 9.13 -1.30 -10.98
N ALA A 9 7.87 -1.54 -10.61
CA ALA A 9 7.05 -2.57 -11.24
C ALA A 9 6.87 -2.36 -12.76
N PHE A 10 6.81 -1.10 -13.23
CA PHE A 10 6.69 -0.78 -14.66
C PHE A 10 8.00 -0.96 -15.44
N PHE A 11 9.14 -1.01 -14.75
CA PHE A 11 10.44 -1.29 -15.36
C PHE A 11 10.76 -2.78 -15.36
N ASP A 12 10.45 -3.47 -14.25
CA ASP A 12 10.82 -4.87 -14.03
C ASP A 12 9.83 -5.84 -14.68
N TYR A 13 8.57 -5.44 -14.87
CA TYR A 13 7.50 -6.31 -15.35
C TYR A 13 6.72 -5.68 -16.50
N PHE A 14 6.19 -6.54 -17.37
CA PHE A 14 5.17 -6.16 -18.33
C PHE A 14 3.79 -6.27 -17.67
N ILE A 15 2.99 -5.20 -17.74
CA ILE A 15 1.65 -5.17 -17.14
C ILE A 15 0.64 -5.48 -18.23
N GLU A 16 0.02 -6.65 -18.14
CA GLU A 16 -1.04 -7.08 -19.07
C GLU A 16 -2.37 -6.38 -18.76
N GLU A 17 -2.82 -6.47 -17.50
CA GLU A 17 -4.11 -5.95 -17.05
C GLU A 17 -3.97 -5.17 -15.73
N ARG A 18 -4.91 -4.26 -15.49
CA ARG A 18 -4.98 -3.45 -14.27
C ARG A 18 -6.35 -3.62 -13.62
N PHE A 19 -6.33 -3.91 -12.33
CA PHE A 19 -7.51 -4.01 -11.51
C PHE A 19 -7.50 -2.92 -10.45
N GLU A 20 -8.67 -2.38 -10.14
CA GLU A 20 -8.87 -1.41 -9.06
C GLU A 20 -9.68 -2.05 -7.95
N ALA A 21 -9.23 -1.87 -6.71
CA ALA A 21 -9.88 -2.41 -5.52
C ALA A 21 -9.72 -1.44 -4.35
N GLY A 22 -10.66 -1.50 -3.40
CA GLY A 22 -10.52 -0.84 -2.12
C GLY A 22 -9.52 -1.57 -1.22
N LEU A 23 -8.86 -0.83 -0.33
CA LEU A 23 -7.97 -1.38 0.70
C LEU A 23 -8.56 -1.10 2.08
N ALA A 24 -8.67 -2.13 2.90
CA ALA A 24 -9.05 -1.98 4.31
C ALA A 24 -7.84 -1.47 5.10
N LEU A 25 -7.91 -0.25 5.61
CA LEU A 25 -6.84 0.43 6.35
C LEU A 25 -7.34 0.90 7.70
N GLU A 26 -6.44 0.95 8.66
CA GLU A 26 -6.67 1.58 9.95
C GLU A 26 -6.57 3.12 9.85
N GLY A 27 -7.21 3.82 10.79
CA GLY A 27 -7.28 5.28 10.74
C GLY A 27 -5.93 5.99 10.74
N TRP A 28 -4.90 5.40 11.37
CA TRP A 28 -3.55 5.96 11.38
C TRP A 28 -2.82 5.74 10.04
N GLU A 29 -3.05 4.60 9.38
CA GLU A 29 -2.47 4.26 8.09
C GLU A 29 -2.95 5.22 7.01
N VAL A 30 -4.24 5.57 7.03
CA VAL A 30 -4.83 6.57 6.13
C VAL A 30 -4.11 7.92 6.28
N LYS A 31 -3.82 8.35 7.51
CA LYS A 31 -3.10 9.60 7.78
C LYS A 31 -1.65 9.53 7.30
N ALA A 32 -0.96 8.42 7.55
CA ALA A 32 0.42 8.21 7.12
C ALA A 32 0.56 8.18 5.59
N ILE A 33 -0.31 7.46 4.89
CA ILE A 33 -0.35 7.39 3.42
C ILE A 33 -0.59 8.78 2.83
N ARG A 34 -1.57 9.53 3.34
CA ARG A 34 -1.84 10.91 2.88
C ARG A 34 -0.66 11.86 3.11
N ALA A 35 0.19 11.57 4.08
CA ALA A 35 1.43 12.30 4.34
C ALA A 35 2.64 11.78 3.51
N GLY A 36 2.41 10.86 2.57
CA GLY A 36 3.46 10.29 1.71
C GLY A 36 4.35 9.27 2.41
N ARG A 37 3.95 8.75 3.58
CA ARG A 37 4.74 7.80 4.37
C ARG A 37 4.38 6.34 4.10
N ALA A 38 4.32 5.97 2.84
CA ALA A 38 4.06 4.59 2.43
C ALA A 38 4.97 4.17 1.26
N GLN A 39 5.44 2.92 1.33
CA GLN A 39 6.32 2.29 0.35
C GLN A 39 5.72 0.95 -0.05
N ILE A 40 5.57 0.72 -1.36
CA ILE A 40 5.00 -0.52 -1.92
C ILE A 40 5.94 -1.20 -2.93
N LYS A 41 7.24 -0.84 -2.93
CA LYS A 41 8.22 -1.34 -3.91
C LYS A 41 8.35 -2.87 -3.89
N GLU A 42 8.32 -3.46 -2.71
CA GLU A 42 8.44 -4.90 -2.47
C GLU A 42 7.09 -5.54 -2.19
N ALA A 43 6.00 -4.78 -2.33
CA ALA A 43 4.67 -5.25 -2.02
C ALA A 43 4.11 -6.09 -3.18
N TYR A 44 3.36 -7.13 -2.83
CA TYR A 44 2.66 -8.00 -3.76
C TYR A 44 1.30 -8.40 -3.21
N VAL A 45 0.39 -8.79 -4.09
CA VAL A 45 -0.96 -9.22 -3.72
C VAL A 45 -1.04 -10.74 -3.75
N VAL A 46 -1.64 -11.33 -2.72
CA VAL A 46 -1.95 -12.77 -2.69
C VAL A 46 -3.46 -12.97 -2.57
N ILE A 47 -3.97 -13.96 -3.29
CA ILE A 47 -5.36 -14.39 -3.18
C ILE A 47 -5.40 -15.55 -2.19
N ARG A 48 -6.17 -15.40 -1.11
CA ARG A 48 -6.40 -16.47 -0.13
C ARG A 48 -7.89 -16.51 0.20
N LYS A 49 -8.51 -17.69 0.06
CA LYS A 49 -9.93 -17.90 0.41
C LYS A 49 -10.89 -16.86 -0.21
N ALA A 50 -10.67 -16.53 -1.50
CA ALA A 50 -11.44 -15.52 -2.24
C ALA A 50 -11.28 -14.07 -1.75
N GLU A 51 -10.27 -13.79 -0.93
CA GLU A 51 -9.90 -12.44 -0.49
C GLU A 51 -8.51 -12.06 -1.02
N LEU A 52 -8.32 -10.75 -1.27
CA LEU A 52 -7.08 -10.17 -1.74
C LEU A 52 -6.33 -9.56 -0.55
N PHE A 53 -5.06 -9.95 -0.38
CA PHE A 53 -4.21 -9.41 0.67
C PHE A 53 -2.99 -8.74 0.06
N LEU A 54 -2.76 -7.48 0.44
CA LEU A 54 -1.53 -6.76 0.14
C LEU A 54 -0.47 -7.10 1.19
N ILE A 55 0.64 -7.70 0.75
CA ILE A 55 1.75 -8.13 1.61
C ILE A 55 3.02 -7.39 1.21
N GLY A 56 3.88 -7.05 2.17
CA GLY A 56 5.16 -6.37 1.91
C GLY A 56 5.04 -4.85 1.69
N ALA A 57 3.84 -4.27 1.85
CA ALA A 57 3.67 -2.83 1.93
C ALA A 57 4.13 -2.31 3.30
N HIS A 58 4.88 -1.22 3.30
CA HIS A 58 5.37 -0.59 4.53
C HIS A 58 4.77 0.81 4.68
N ILE A 59 4.07 1.03 5.79
CA ILE A 59 3.45 2.31 6.14
C ILE A 59 4.12 2.81 7.42
N SER A 60 4.81 3.95 7.33
CA SER A 60 5.50 4.51 8.49
C SER A 60 4.56 5.42 9.28
N PRO A 61 4.34 5.18 10.58
CA PRO A 61 3.45 6.01 11.39
C PRO A 61 3.91 7.47 11.44
N LEU A 62 2.95 8.37 11.67
CA LEU A 62 3.23 9.77 11.94
C LEU A 62 3.64 9.95 13.40
N SER A 63 4.61 10.82 13.65
CA SER A 63 5.05 11.18 15.00
C SER A 63 3.92 11.77 15.86
N SER A 64 2.96 12.45 15.23
CA SER A 64 1.76 12.99 15.88
C SER A 64 0.66 11.98 16.13
N THR A 65 0.81 10.73 15.66
CA THR A 65 -0.24 9.68 15.76
C THR A 65 0.14 8.56 16.74
N SER A 66 1.33 8.60 17.34
CA SER A 66 1.69 7.69 18.44
C SER A 66 1.24 8.25 19.79
N THR A 67 0.06 7.85 20.26
CA THR A 67 -0.21 7.84 21.71
C THR A 67 -0.70 6.49 22.23
N HIS A 68 -0.88 5.46 21.40
CA HIS A 68 -1.16 4.11 21.91
C HIS A 68 -0.67 3.06 20.91
N VAL A 69 0.48 2.45 21.24
CA VAL A 69 0.84 1.08 20.85
C VAL A 69 0.92 0.30 22.15
#